data_AF-A0A1L9GS18-F1
#
_entry.id   AF-A0A1L9GS18-F1
#
_cell.length_a   1.000
_cell.length_b   1.000
_cell.length_c   1.000
_cell.angle_alpha   90.00
_cell.angle_beta   90.00
_cell.angle_gamma   90.00
#
_symmetry.space_group_name_H-M   'P 1'
#
loop_
_entity.id
_entity.type
_entity.pdbx_description
1 polymer ?
#
loop_
_entity_poly.entity_id
_entity_poly.type
_entity_poly.pdbx_seq_one_letter_code
_entity_poly.pdbx_strand_id
1 'polypeptide(L)'
;MGDYILGYAGGTVENPTYDQRQGIERFIRELEHAKIFNSPIITEVSPLEKFYEAEEDHHDYFKKNPDQAYCQAIINPKVQKLREGFFKLLK
;
A
#
# COMPACT_ATOMS: atom_id res chain seq x y z
N MET A 1 -14.01 -17.87 16.16
CA MET A 1 -14.16 -16.43 15.82
C MET A 1 -12.74 -15.91 15.82
N GLY A 2 -12.06 -16.06 14.69
CA GLY A 2 -10.66 -15.66 14.54
C GLY A 2 -10.66 -14.39 13.73
N ASP A 3 -10.28 -13.28 14.34
CA ASP A 3 -10.14 -12.00 13.67
C ASP A 3 -8.88 -12.08 12.81
N TYR A 4 -9.06 -12.21 11.50
CA TYR A 4 -7.94 -12.17 10.56
C TYR A 4 -7.66 -10.70 10.20
N ILE A 5 -6.47 -10.24 10.59
CA ILE A 5 -5.96 -8.91 10.23
C ILE A 5 -5.26 -9.03 8.87
N LEU A 6 -5.85 -8.41 7.86
CA LEU A 6 -5.25 -8.31 6.52
C LEU A 6 -4.34 -7.07 6.48
N GLY A 7 -3.08 -7.24 6.88
CA GLY A 7 -2.05 -6.25 6.65
C GLY A 7 -1.61 -6.26 5.19
N TYR A 8 -1.51 -5.08 4.55
CA TYR A 8 -0.84 -4.97 3.26
C TYR A 8 0.67 -5.18 3.46
N ALA A 9 1.15 -6.40 3.21
CA ALA A 9 2.55 -6.68 2.92
C ALA A 9 2.63 -7.34 1.53
N GLY A 10 2.34 -6.58 0.48
CA GLY A 10 2.65 -7.02 -0.88
C GLY A 10 4.14 -6.85 -1.14
N GLY A 11 4.88 -7.95 -1.23
CA GLY A 11 6.29 -7.96 -1.64
C GLY A 11 7.14 -9.00 -0.92
N THR A 12 8.32 -9.29 -1.48
CA THR A 12 9.34 -10.18 -0.91
C THR A 12 10.08 -9.57 0.29
N VAL A 13 9.46 -8.62 0.99
CA VAL A 13 10.12 -7.85 2.04
C VAL A 13 10.00 -8.62 3.34
N GLU A 14 11.15 -8.95 3.92
CA GLU A 14 11.25 -9.55 5.25
C GLU A 14 10.58 -8.63 6.28
N ASN A 15 9.92 -9.25 7.25
CA ASN A 15 9.06 -8.65 8.30
C ASN A 15 9.46 -7.20 8.62
N PRO A 16 8.55 -6.20 8.62
CA PRO A 16 8.89 -4.82 8.95
C PRO A 16 9.70 -4.81 10.24
N THR A 17 11.00 -4.50 10.13
CA THR A 17 11.83 -4.27 11.30
C THR A 17 11.17 -3.13 12.06
N TYR A 18 11.15 -3.23 13.39
CA TYR A 18 10.53 -2.27 14.31
C TYR A 18 10.88 -0.80 13.98
N ASP A 19 11.97 -0.56 13.25
CA ASP A 19 12.44 0.70 12.69
C ASP A 19 11.39 1.47 11.85
N GLN A 20 10.48 0.79 11.14
CA GLN A 20 9.49 1.48 10.30
C GLN A 20 8.35 2.12 11.10
N ARG A 21 8.04 1.58 12.29
CA ARG A 21 6.87 1.99 13.08
C ARG A 21 6.90 3.48 13.41
N GLN A 22 8.05 3.98 13.88
CA GLN A 22 8.20 5.39 14.21
C GLN A 22 8.02 6.30 12.99
N GLY A 23 8.44 5.85 11.81
CA GLY A 23 8.25 6.56 10.55
C GLY A 23 6.76 6.67 10.19
N ILE A 24 6.02 5.56 10.30
CA ILE A 24 4.58 5.50 10.03
C ILE A 24 3.82 6.41 11.00
N GLU A 25 4.05 6.26 12.30
CA GLU A 25 3.36 7.07 13.32
C GLU A 25 3.67 8.56 13.18
N ARG A 26 4.91 8.91 12.83
CA ARG A 26 5.28 10.29 12.52
C ARG A 26 4.51 10.83 11.32
N PHE A 27 4.44 10.05 10.23
CA PHE A 27 3.74 10.47 9.03
C PHE A 27 2.22 10.62 9.25
N ILE A 28 1.60 9.73 10.02
CA ILE A 28 0.19 9.87 10.42
C ILE A 28 -0.01 11.20 11.16
N ARG A 29 0.83 11.53 12.14
CA ARG A 29 0.75 12.81 12.86
C ARG A 29 0.92 14.02 11.93
N GLU A 30 1.84 13.95 10.96
CA GLU A 30 2.03 15.02 9.97
C GLU A 30 0.76 15.24 9.13
N LEU A 31 0.11 14.16 8.68
CA LEU A 31 -1.13 14.23 7.89
C LEU A 31 -2.31 14.77 8.71
N GLU A 32 -2.44 14.35 9.98
CA GLU A 32 -3.48 14.83 10.89
C GLU A 32 -3.28 16.31 11.23
N HIS A 33 -2.05 16.72 11.53
CA HIS A 33 -1.72 18.12 11.79
C HIS A 33 -1.99 19.01 10.57
N ALA A 34 -1.65 18.52 9.37
CA ALA A 34 -1.94 19.21 8.12
C ALA A 34 -3.43 19.18 7.72
N LYS A 35 -4.30 18.46 8.46
CA LYS A 35 -5.73 18.31 8.18
C LYS A 35 -6.02 17.91 6.72
N ILE A 36 -5.19 17.02 6.16
CA ILE A 36 -5.34 16.56 4.77
C ILE A 36 -6.68 15.83 4.57
N PHE A 37 -7.12 15.08 5.59
CA PHE A 37 -8.38 14.37 5.58
C PHE A 37 -9.40 15.05 6.51
N ASN A 38 -10.67 15.06 6.09
CA ASN A 38 -11.77 15.59 6.89
C ASN A 38 -12.13 14.69 8.08
N SER A 39 -11.63 13.45 8.10
CA SER A 39 -11.90 12.45 9.12
C SER A 39 -10.60 11.89 9.69
N PRO A 40 -10.60 11.40 10.95
CA PRO A 40 -9.42 10.81 11.57
C PRO A 40 -8.88 9.62 10.77
N ILE A 41 -7.55 9.41 10.83
CA ILE A 41 -6.91 8.27 10.20
C ILE A 41 -7.12 7.04 11.09
N ILE A 42 -7.83 6.03 10.57
CA ILE A 42 -8.11 4.76 11.28
C ILE A 42 -7.19 3.60 10.84
N THR A 43 -6.14 3.90 10.07
CA THR A 43 -5.19 2.91 9.57
C THR A 43 -4.47 2.23 10.73
N GLU A 44 -4.54 0.90 10.79
CA GLU A 44 -3.88 0.10 11.83
C GLU A 44 -2.35 0.07 11.65
N VAL A 45 -1.62 0.15 12.76
CA VAL A 45 -0.16 0.00 12.82
C VAL A 45 0.21 -1.12 13.78
N SER A 46 0.27 -2.34 13.25
CA SER A 46 0.53 -3.56 14.01
C SER A 46 1.73 -4.35 13.44
N PRO A 47 2.37 -5.21 14.26
CA PRO A 47 3.38 -6.14 13.76
C PRO A 47 2.79 -7.13 12.75
N LEU A 48 3.56 -7.48 11.72
CA LEU A 48 3.17 -8.55 10.80
C LEU A 48 3.38 -9.91 11.50
N GLU A 49 2.28 -10.59 11.82
CA GLU A 49 2.34 -11.90 12.47
C GLU A 49 2.60 -13.02 11.47
N LYS A 50 1.75 -13.12 10.45
CA LYS A 50 1.83 -14.16 9.42
C LYS A 50 1.38 -13.61 8.08
N PHE A 51 2.17 -13.92 7.05
CA PHE A 51 1.84 -13.63 5.67
C PHE A 51 1.57 -14.93 4.91
N TYR A 52 0.54 -14.93 4.07
CA TYR A 52 0.24 -16.03 3.16
C TYR A 52 0.50 -15.53 1.75
N GLU A 53 1.45 -16.16 1.08
CA GLU A 53 1.77 -15.85 -0.31
C GLU A 53 0.55 -16.15 -1.19
N ALA A 54 0.29 -15.25 -2.13
CA ALA A 54 -0.78 -15.43 -3.10
C ALA A 54 -0.37 -16.47 -4.16
N GLU A 55 -1.35 -16.99 -4.90
CA GLU A 55 -1.06 -17.85 -6.04
C GLU A 55 -0.23 -17.11 -7.11
N GLU A 56 0.60 -17.84 -7.84
CA GLU A 56 1.56 -17.29 -8.82
C GLU A 56 0.88 -16.45 -9.93
N ASP A 57 -0.37 -16.76 -10.27
CA ASP A 57 -1.14 -15.99 -11.25
C ASP A 57 -1.46 -14.56 -10.77
N HIS A 58 -1.46 -14.32 -9.45
CA HIS A 58 -1.63 -12.99 -8.86
C HIS A 58 -0.33 -12.17 -8.85
N HIS A 59 0.82 -12.83 -9.00
CA HIS A 59 2.11 -12.14 -9.06
C HIS A 59 2.27 -11.39 -10.37
N ASP A 60 2.73 -10.13 -10.32
CA ASP A 60 2.86 -9.26 -11.48
C ASP A 60 1.57 -9.11 -12.33
N TYR A 61 0.40 -9.26 -11.70
CA TYR A 61 -0.88 -9.35 -12.43
C TYR A 61 -1.09 -8.20 -13.42
N PHE A 62 -0.88 -6.96 -13.00
CA PHE A 62 -1.06 -5.78 -13.86
C PHE A 62 -0.10 -5.78 -15.06
N LYS A 63 1.14 -6.25 -14.86
CA LYS A 63 2.15 -6.36 -15.92
C LYS A 63 1.82 -7.48 -16.91
N LYS A 64 1.32 -8.61 -16.41
CA LYS A 64 0.91 -9.78 -17.20
C LYS A 64 -0.41 -9.53 -17.94
N ASN A 65 -1.30 -8.72 -17.37
CA ASN A 65 -2.68 -8.52 -17.85
C ASN A 65 -3.07 -7.02 -17.96
N PRO A 66 -2.31 -6.20 -18.71
CA PRO A 66 -2.53 -4.75 -18.73
C PRO A 66 -3.90 -4.37 -19.32
N ASP A 67 -4.41 -5.13 -20.28
CA ASP A 67 -5.64 -4.80 -21.01
C ASP A 67 -6.93 -5.26 -20.31
N GLN A 68 -6.81 -5.90 -19.14
CA GLN A 68 -7.99 -6.27 -18.35
C GLN A 68 -8.77 -5.03 -17.94
N ALA A 69 -10.11 -5.13 -18.00
CA ALA A 69 -11.00 -4.00 -17.74
C ALA A 69 -10.73 -3.36 -16.36
N TYR A 70 -10.45 -4.17 -15.34
CA TYR A 70 -10.07 -3.68 -14.01
C TYR A 70 -8.75 -2.89 -14.04
N CYS A 71 -7.73 -3.40 -14.72
CA CYS A 71 -6.44 -2.72 -14.87
C CYS A 71 -6.59 -1.35 -15.53
N GLN A 72 -7.41 -1.29 -16.58
CA GLN A 72 -7.70 -0.07 -17.32
C GLN A 72 -8.51 0.95 -16.50
N ALA A 73 -9.55 0.50 -15.81
CA ALA A 73 -10.45 1.39 -15.09
C ALA A 73 -9.89 1.86 -13.74
N ILE A 74 -9.07 1.04 -13.06
CA ILE A 74 -8.68 1.27 -11.67
C ILE A 74 -7.17 1.50 -11.49
N ILE A 75 -6.33 0.71 -12.16
CA ILE A 75 -4.87 0.78 -11.94
C ILE A 75 -4.26 1.91 -12.79
N ASN A 76 -4.60 1.98 -14.08
CA ASN A 76 -4.05 2.99 -14.99
C ASN A 76 -4.22 4.43 -14.50
N PRO A 77 -5.41 4.86 -14.01
CA PRO A 77 -5.57 6.21 -13.47
C PRO A 77 -4.68 6.49 -12.27
N LYS A 78 -4.41 5.48 -11.42
CA LYS A 78 -3.50 5.62 -10.26
C LYS A 78 -2.04 5.76 -10.71
N VAL A 79 -1.63 4.98 -11.72
CA VAL A 79 -0.27 5.06 -12.29
C VAL A 79 -0.05 6.41 -12.99
N GLN A 80 -1.05 6.92 -13.71
CA GLN A 80 -0.98 8.25 -14.34
C GLN A 80 -0.83 9.35 -13.29
N LYS A 81 -1.66 9.35 -12.23
CA LYS A 81 -1.53 10.30 -11.11
C LYS A 81 -0.15 10.27 -10.47
N LEU A 82 0.42 9.08 -10.30
CA LEU A 82 1.78 8.92 -9.78
C LEU A 82 2.81 9.57 -10.72
N ARG A 83 2.74 9.29 -12.03
CA ARG A 83 3.66 9.83 -13.04
C ARG A 83 3.56 11.36 -13.12
N GLU A 84 2.37 11.91 -13.11
CA GLU A 84 2.16 13.36 -13.20
C GLU A 84 2.60 14.08 -11.92
N GLY A 85 2.22 13.57 -10.75
CA GLY A 85 2.49 14.23 -9.47
C GLY A 85 3.92 14.07 -8.97
N PHE A 86 4.59 12.97 -9.32
CA PHE A 86 5.86 12.57 -8.73
C PHE A 86 6.93 12.24 -9.76
N PHE A 87 6.80 12.72 -11.01
CA PHE A 87 7.74 12.45 -12.10
C PHE A 87 9.22 12.56 -11.69
N LYS A 88 9.57 13.60 -10.93
CA LYS A 88 10.94 13.87 -10.49
C LYS A 88 11.51 12.87 -9.48
N LEU A 89 10.66 12.08 -8.83
CA LEU A 89 11.04 11.06 -7.86
C LEU A 89 11.03 9.65 -8.46
N LEU A 90 10.47 9.49 -9.66
CA LEU A 90 10.55 8.25 -10.41
C LEU A 90 11.95 8.13 -11.01
N LYS A 91 12.66 7.05 -10.69
CA LYS A 91 13.98 6.73 -11.22
C LYS A 91 13.91 6.23 -12.65
#